data_AF-H8H3I4-F1
#
_entry.id   AF-H8H3I4-F1
#
_cell.length_a   1.000
_cell.length_b   1.000
_cell.length_c   1.000
_cell.angle_alpha   90.00
_cell.angle_beta   90.00
_cell.angle_gamma   90.00
#
_symmetry.space_group_name_H-M   'P 1'
#
loop_
_entity.id
_entity.type
_entity.pdbx_description
1 polymer ?
#
loop_
_entity_poly.entity_id
_entity_poly.type
_entity_poly.pdbx_seq_one_letter_code
_entity_poly.pdbx_strand_id
1 'polypeptide(L)'
;MTQTFPDYRALFTRMVDDLRRDRLFVVERFVLGDPLSLVDIQALETETGYELTNDLRAFYAQMNGLNLKWYLDPNLSDADRKAFLLEFPDVDVENSSDEAASAAIRILPLREVLTRHWGEDVYYEPEMGFHGEALSVEDFHESMRPFDLFSDYRACILAFRQKKNPAVFLLDDHYAIWDESRGTDIRSYLDFILATKGQSDARKRWLSEYGGYDHRVSFGGSFGKNTPSALIR
;
A
#
# COMPACT_ATOMS: atom_id res chain seq x y z
N MET A 1 -13.60 23.87 7.26
CA MET A 1 -13.99 23.18 6.02
C MET A 1 -13.98 21.69 6.33
N THR A 2 -15.10 21.00 6.16
CA THR A 2 -15.17 19.54 6.35
C THR A 2 -14.37 18.89 5.22
N GLN A 3 -13.25 18.22 5.55
CA GLN A 3 -12.48 17.47 4.57
C GLN A 3 -13.34 16.33 4.04
N THR A 4 -13.58 16.30 2.74
CA THR A 4 -14.30 15.19 2.08
C THR A 4 -13.29 14.08 1.79
N PHE A 5 -13.64 12.84 2.16
CA PHE A 5 -12.84 11.65 1.88
C PHE A 5 -13.46 10.90 0.69
N PRO A 6 -12.63 10.32 -0.21
CA PRO A 6 -13.14 9.43 -1.26
C PRO A 6 -13.90 8.23 -0.65
N ASP A 7 -14.94 7.78 -1.35
CA ASP A 7 -15.60 6.49 -1.06
C ASP A 7 -14.76 5.36 -1.67
N TYR A 8 -13.69 5.00 -0.98
CA TYR A 8 -12.78 3.92 -1.38
C TYR A 8 -13.52 2.60 -1.54
N ARG A 9 -14.54 2.31 -0.72
CA ARG A 9 -15.32 1.07 -0.84
C ARG A 9 -15.99 0.99 -2.20
N ALA A 10 -16.63 2.07 -2.64
CA ALA A 10 -17.24 2.14 -3.96
C ALA A 10 -16.19 2.12 -5.09
N LEU A 11 -15.05 2.78 -4.89
CA LEU A 11 -13.98 2.84 -5.89
C LEU A 11 -13.34 1.46 -6.14
N PHE A 12 -12.97 0.72 -5.10
CA PHE A 12 -12.45 -0.65 -5.24
C PHE A 12 -13.50 -1.60 -5.83
N THR A 13 -14.77 -1.47 -5.42
CA THR A 13 -15.86 -2.28 -5.99
C THR A 13 -15.97 -2.06 -7.50
N ARG A 14 -15.96 -0.79 -7.95
CA ARG A 14 -16.01 -0.45 -9.38
C ARG A 14 -14.81 -0.99 -10.14
N MET A 15 -13.60 -0.80 -9.61
CA MET A 15 -12.36 -1.32 -10.20
C MET A 15 -12.44 -2.84 -10.41
N VAL A 16 -12.96 -3.59 -9.44
CA VAL A 16 -13.15 -5.04 -9.55
C VAL A 16 -14.26 -5.42 -10.52
N ASP A 17 -15.36 -4.66 -10.57
CA ASP A 17 -16.41 -4.88 -11.55
C ASP A 17 -15.95 -4.61 -12.99
N ASP A 18 -15.02 -3.67 -13.18
CA ASP A 18 -14.39 -3.42 -14.47
C ASP A 18 -13.43 -4.57 -14.83
N LEU A 19 -12.62 -5.06 -13.88
CA LEU A 19 -11.78 -6.26 -14.07
C LEU A 19 -12.60 -7.49 -14.45
N ARG A 20 -13.74 -7.73 -13.82
CA ARG A 20 -14.63 -8.87 -14.11
C ARG A 20 -15.33 -8.79 -15.46
N ARG A 21 -15.51 -7.57 -15.99
CA ARG A 21 -16.15 -7.34 -17.30
C ARG A 21 -15.18 -7.52 -18.45
N ASP A 22 -13.89 -7.39 -18.20
CA ASP A 22 -12.85 -7.60 -19.19
C ASP A 22 -12.45 -9.08 -19.24
N ARG A 23 -12.64 -9.72 -20.41
CA ARG A 23 -12.34 -11.14 -20.65
C ARG A 23 -10.85 -11.47 -20.46
N LEU A 24 -9.97 -10.47 -20.43
CA LEU A 24 -8.54 -10.69 -20.27
C LEU A 24 -8.18 -11.07 -18.84
N PHE A 25 -9.03 -10.78 -17.85
CA PHE A 25 -8.69 -10.95 -16.44
C PHE A 25 -9.60 -11.96 -15.74
N VAL A 26 -9.01 -12.66 -14.77
CA VAL A 26 -9.73 -13.47 -13.80
C VAL A 26 -9.53 -12.84 -12.42
N VAL A 27 -10.64 -12.50 -11.77
CA VAL A 27 -10.64 -12.09 -10.37
C VAL A 27 -10.81 -13.32 -9.51
N GLU A 28 -9.70 -13.82 -8.96
CA GLU A 28 -9.67 -14.98 -8.06
C GLU A 28 -10.36 -14.69 -6.73
N ARG A 29 -10.09 -13.50 -6.17
CA ARG A 29 -10.54 -13.13 -4.83
C ARG A 29 -10.87 -11.65 -4.78
N PHE A 30 -12.00 -11.32 -4.16
CA PHE A 30 -12.33 -9.97 -3.77
C PHE A 30 -13.20 -9.99 -2.52
N VAL A 31 -12.63 -9.55 -1.40
CA VAL A 31 -13.29 -9.49 -0.10
C VAL A 31 -13.02 -8.12 0.53
N LEU A 32 -14.09 -7.49 1.01
CA LEU A 32 -14.05 -6.24 1.77
C LEU A 32 -14.41 -6.56 3.21
N GLY A 33 -13.61 -6.09 4.17
CA GLY A 33 -13.96 -6.20 5.58
C GLY A 33 -15.14 -5.30 5.94
N ASP A 34 -15.93 -5.69 6.94
CA ASP A 34 -17.02 -4.85 7.44
C ASP A 34 -16.48 -3.53 7.99
N PRO A 35 -17.15 -2.38 7.77
CA PRO A 35 -16.70 -1.09 8.26
C PRO A 35 -16.62 -1.07 9.80
N LEU A 36 -15.62 -0.37 10.34
CA LEU A 36 -15.55 -0.08 11.78
C LEU A 36 -16.31 1.20 12.12
N SER A 37 -16.90 1.24 13.32
CA SER A 37 -17.37 2.52 13.86
C SER A 37 -16.19 3.39 14.30
N LEU A 38 -16.36 4.71 14.32
CA LEU A 38 -15.33 5.62 14.86
C LEU A 38 -15.04 5.34 16.34
N VAL A 39 -16.01 4.80 17.09
CA VAL A 39 -15.83 4.41 18.49
C VAL A 39 -14.89 3.21 18.60
N ASP A 40 -15.06 2.20 17.74
CA ASP A 40 -14.20 1.02 17.73
C ASP A 40 -12.76 1.37 17.29
N ILE A 41 -12.63 2.27 16.32
CA ILE A 41 -11.33 2.80 15.89
C ILE A 41 -10.65 3.52 17.06
N GLN A 42 -11.36 4.43 17.74
CA GLN A 42 -10.81 5.18 18.87
C GLN A 42 -10.43 4.26 20.05
N ALA A 43 -11.20 3.19 20.27
CA ALA A 43 -10.89 2.19 21.28
C ALA A 43 -9.57 1.47 20.97
N LEU A 44 -9.33 1.09 19.71
CA LEU A 44 -8.06 0.49 19.26
C LEU A 44 -6.87 1.44 19.39
N GLU A 45 -7.05 2.73 19.04
CA GLU A 45 -6.02 3.75 19.22
C GLU A 45 -5.65 3.91 20.71
N THR A 46 -6.65 3.90 21.58
CA THR A 46 -6.46 3.97 23.04
C THR A 46 -5.77 2.72 23.59
N GLU A 47 -6.18 1.54 23.12
CA GLU A 47 -5.63 0.23 23.53
C GLU A 47 -4.14 0.12 23.17
N THR A 48 -3.76 0.54 21.97
CA THR A 48 -2.42 0.31 21.41
C THR A 48 -1.48 1.52 21.54
N GLY A 49 -2.02 2.71 21.83
CA GLY A 49 -1.29 3.97 21.88
C GLY A 49 -0.93 4.56 20.51
N TYR A 50 -1.37 3.94 19.41
CA TYR A 50 -1.15 4.46 18.05
C TYR A 50 -2.23 5.47 17.67
N GLU A 51 -1.80 6.57 17.05
CA GLU A 51 -2.67 7.61 16.51
C GLU A 51 -2.68 7.57 14.98
N LEU A 52 -3.86 7.29 14.44
CA LEU A 52 -4.11 7.21 13.00
C LEU A 52 -4.29 8.61 12.40
N THR A 53 -4.01 8.74 11.11
CA THR A 53 -4.40 9.93 10.35
C THR A 53 -5.89 9.90 10.03
N ASN A 54 -6.47 11.06 9.71
CA ASN A 54 -7.89 11.13 9.31
C ASN A 54 -8.19 10.28 8.06
N ASP A 55 -7.26 10.22 7.10
CA ASP A 55 -7.41 9.38 5.91
C ASP A 55 -7.46 7.89 6.25
N LEU A 56 -6.62 7.43 7.20
CA LEU A 56 -6.61 6.04 7.63
C LEU A 56 -7.87 5.68 8.42
N ARG A 57 -8.32 6.57 9.33
CA ARG A 57 -9.61 6.40 10.03
C ARG A 57 -10.77 6.35 9.03
N ALA A 58 -10.78 7.23 8.03
CA ALA A 58 -11.82 7.28 7.01
C ALA A 58 -11.84 6.01 6.15
N PHE A 59 -10.68 5.44 5.80
CA PHE A 59 -10.58 4.16 5.10
C PHE A 59 -11.19 3.02 5.93
N TYR A 60 -10.76 2.85 7.19
CA TYR A 60 -11.25 1.77 8.05
C TYR A 60 -12.72 1.92 8.46
N ALA A 61 -13.24 3.14 8.48
CA ALA A 61 -14.67 3.40 8.67
C ALA A 61 -15.53 3.01 7.46
N GLN A 62 -14.92 2.81 6.28
CA GLN A 62 -15.61 2.33 5.08
C GLN A 62 -15.47 0.82 4.90
N MET A 63 -14.31 0.25 5.24
CA MET A 63 -14.04 -1.18 5.19
C MET A 63 -12.87 -1.57 6.09
N ASN A 64 -13.01 -2.64 6.86
CA ASN A 64 -11.95 -3.12 7.76
C ASN A 64 -10.98 -4.09 7.06
N GLY A 65 -10.23 -3.56 6.10
CA GLY A 65 -9.32 -4.34 5.27
C GLY A 65 -9.91 -4.70 3.90
N LEU A 66 -9.03 -5.16 3.01
CA LEU A 66 -9.31 -5.48 1.61
C LEU A 66 -8.42 -6.64 1.19
N ASN A 67 -9.01 -7.68 0.58
CA ASN A 67 -8.28 -8.79 -0.04
C ASN A 67 -8.71 -8.95 -1.50
N LEU A 68 -7.84 -8.57 -2.42
CA LEU A 68 -8.01 -8.67 -3.86
C LEU A 68 -6.85 -9.47 -4.44
N LYS A 69 -7.17 -10.44 -5.30
CA LYS A 69 -6.21 -11.14 -6.15
C LYS A 69 -6.82 -11.31 -7.54
N TRP A 70 -6.09 -10.90 -8.57
CA TRP A 70 -6.48 -11.09 -9.97
C TRP A 70 -5.25 -11.35 -10.85
N TYR A 71 -5.48 -11.97 -12.00
CA TYR A 71 -4.43 -12.31 -12.96
C TYR A 71 -4.99 -12.34 -14.39
N LEU A 72 -4.11 -12.44 -15.38
CA LEU A 72 -4.48 -12.61 -16.78
C LEU A 72 -5.06 -14.01 -17.03
N ASP A 73 -6.21 -14.12 -17.70
CA ASP A 73 -6.91 -15.40 -17.90
C ASP A 73 -5.97 -16.43 -18.55
N PRO A 74 -5.70 -17.58 -17.91
CA PRO A 74 -4.81 -18.61 -18.44
C PRO A 74 -5.34 -19.26 -19.72
N ASN A 75 -6.63 -19.07 -20.04
CA ASN A 75 -7.26 -19.61 -21.25
C ASN A 75 -7.20 -18.64 -22.45
N LEU A 76 -6.53 -17.49 -22.33
CA LEU A 76 -6.33 -16.61 -23.48
C LEU A 76 -5.53 -17.30 -24.59
N SER A 77 -5.86 -16.94 -25.83
CA SER A 77 -5.05 -17.36 -26.97
C SER A 77 -3.65 -16.72 -26.91
N ASP A 78 -2.65 -17.38 -27.49
CA ASP A 78 -1.29 -16.81 -27.61
C ASP A 78 -1.29 -15.43 -28.31
N ALA A 79 -2.20 -15.24 -29.27
CA ALA A 79 -2.37 -13.98 -29.97
C ALA A 79 -2.90 -12.88 -29.04
N ASP A 80 -3.93 -13.17 -28.24
CA ASP A 80 -4.46 -12.22 -27.25
C ASP A 80 -3.42 -11.89 -26.17
N ARG A 81 -2.71 -12.90 -25.64
CA ARG A 81 -1.65 -12.71 -24.64
C ARG A 81 -0.51 -11.85 -25.18
N LYS A 82 -0.06 -12.12 -26.42
CA LYS A 82 0.97 -11.31 -27.08
C LYS A 82 0.49 -9.88 -27.34
N ALA A 83 -0.75 -9.69 -27.78
CA ALA A 83 -1.33 -8.36 -27.98
C ALA A 83 -1.36 -7.57 -26.67
N PHE A 84 -1.77 -8.21 -25.58
CA PHE A 84 -1.76 -7.62 -24.24
C PHE A 84 -0.36 -7.17 -23.81
N LEU A 85 0.65 -8.05 -23.92
CA LEU A 85 2.03 -7.73 -23.52
C LEU A 85 2.66 -6.63 -24.40
N LEU A 86 2.21 -6.48 -25.65
CA LEU A 86 2.65 -5.39 -26.52
C LEU A 86 2.00 -4.05 -26.14
N GLU A 87 0.73 -4.08 -25.73
CA GLU A 87 0.00 -2.88 -25.28
C GLU A 87 0.43 -2.44 -23.88
N PHE A 88 0.75 -3.40 -23.01
CA PHE A 88 1.11 -3.19 -21.61
C PHE A 88 2.45 -3.87 -21.27
N PRO A 89 3.57 -3.42 -21.87
CA PRO A 89 4.88 -4.06 -21.70
C PRO A 89 5.41 -3.99 -20.26
N ASP A 90 4.87 -3.06 -19.48
CA ASP A 90 5.23 -2.80 -18.10
C ASP A 90 4.44 -3.61 -17.08
N VAL A 91 3.46 -4.40 -17.54
CA VAL A 91 2.60 -5.20 -16.69
C VAL A 91 3.19 -6.60 -16.60
N ASP A 92 3.87 -6.89 -15.51
CA ASP A 92 4.23 -8.27 -15.17
C ASP A 92 2.94 -9.01 -14.82
N VAL A 93 2.52 -9.95 -15.67
CA VAL A 93 1.34 -10.83 -15.51
C VAL A 93 1.69 -12.31 -15.65
N GLU A 94 2.97 -12.66 -15.67
CA GLU A 94 3.40 -13.99 -16.11
C GLU A 94 3.24 -15.09 -15.05
N ASN A 95 3.00 -14.74 -13.79
CA ASN A 95 3.04 -15.70 -12.68
C ASN A 95 1.66 -16.18 -12.26
N SER A 96 1.07 -17.10 -13.04
CA SER A 96 -0.15 -17.84 -12.64
C SER A 96 0.11 -18.94 -11.60
N SER A 97 1.37 -19.31 -11.37
CA SER A 97 1.78 -20.38 -10.43
C SER A 97 2.22 -19.88 -9.07
N ASP A 98 2.37 -18.57 -8.91
CA ASP A 98 2.92 -17.98 -7.70
C ASP A 98 1.76 -17.56 -6.78
N GLU A 99 1.86 -17.89 -5.48
CA GLU A 99 0.90 -17.35 -4.50
C GLU A 99 0.93 -15.80 -4.53
N ALA A 100 2.09 -15.24 -4.91
CA ALA A 100 2.33 -13.87 -5.33
C ALA A 100 1.79 -13.59 -6.74
N ALA A 101 0.48 -13.35 -6.88
CA ALA A 101 -0.04 -12.79 -8.11
C ALA A 101 0.68 -11.48 -8.44
N SER A 102 0.96 -11.31 -9.73
CA SER A 102 1.30 -10.06 -10.40
C SER A 102 0.53 -8.82 -9.91
N ALA A 103 -0.75 -9.01 -9.54
CA ALA A 103 -1.57 -7.96 -8.96
C ALA A 103 -2.43 -8.46 -7.79
N ALA A 104 -2.12 -7.92 -6.62
CA ALA A 104 -2.82 -8.22 -5.38
C ALA A 104 -2.88 -6.99 -4.46
N ILE A 105 -3.88 -7.00 -3.60
CA ILE A 105 -4.04 -6.06 -2.49
C ILE A 105 -4.46 -6.88 -1.29
N ARG A 106 -3.72 -6.78 -0.19
CA ARG A 106 -4.04 -7.44 1.07
C ARG A 106 -3.84 -6.46 2.22
N ILE A 107 -4.72 -5.45 2.25
CA ILE A 107 -4.79 -4.52 3.38
C ILE A 107 -5.41 -5.25 4.57
N LEU A 108 -4.65 -5.37 5.66
CA LEU A 108 -5.06 -6.10 6.85
C LEU A 108 -6.17 -5.37 7.62
N PRO A 109 -6.97 -6.10 8.44
CA PRO A 109 -7.87 -5.47 9.40
C PRO A 109 -7.10 -4.59 10.40
N LEU A 110 -7.69 -3.47 10.82
CA LEU A 110 -7.01 -2.46 11.65
C LEU A 110 -6.44 -3.04 12.95
N ARG A 111 -7.17 -3.95 13.61
CA ARG A 111 -6.66 -4.61 14.83
C ARG A 111 -5.36 -5.34 14.54
N GLU A 112 -5.29 -6.12 13.46
CA GLU A 112 -4.06 -6.81 13.08
C GLU A 112 -2.95 -5.80 12.77
N VAL A 113 -3.24 -4.73 12.02
CA VAL A 113 -2.27 -3.65 11.74
C VAL A 113 -1.69 -3.07 13.02
N LEU A 114 -2.48 -2.78 14.05
CA LEU A 114 -1.97 -2.08 15.25
C LEU A 114 -1.34 -3.02 16.29
N THR A 115 -1.81 -4.26 16.40
CA THR A 115 -1.33 -5.20 17.41
C THR A 115 -0.20 -6.12 16.92
N ARG A 116 -0.07 -6.31 15.60
CA ARG A 116 0.99 -7.15 15.05
C ARG A 116 2.26 -6.33 14.85
N HIS A 117 3.32 -6.76 15.50
CA HIS A 117 4.67 -6.27 15.19
C HIS A 117 5.10 -6.85 13.84
N TRP A 118 5.84 -6.06 13.05
CA TRP A 118 6.44 -6.60 11.83
C TRP A 118 7.44 -7.72 12.17
N GLY A 119 8.29 -7.47 13.18
CA GLY A 119 9.30 -8.40 13.69
C GLY A 119 10.69 -7.77 13.68
N GLU A 120 11.67 -8.52 14.20
CA GLU A 120 13.10 -8.20 14.17
C GLU A 120 13.77 -8.60 12.84
N ASP A 121 13.00 -9.17 11.91
CA ASP A 121 13.52 -9.74 10.65
C ASP A 121 13.99 -8.68 9.65
N VAL A 122 13.65 -7.41 9.85
CA VAL A 122 14.08 -6.30 9.00
C VAL A 122 15.38 -5.72 9.55
N TYR A 123 16.48 -5.94 8.83
CA TYR A 123 17.78 -5.45 9.24
C TYR A 123 17.80 -3.91 9.25
N TYR A 124 18.28 -3.31 10.34
CA TYR A 124 18.42 -1.85 10.45
C TYR A 124 19.72 -1.48 11.16
N GLU A 125 20.51 -0.62 10.52
CA GLU A 125 21.66 0.05 11.13
C GLU A 125 21.31 1.53 11.40
N PRO A 126 21.47 2.03 12.63
CA PRO A 126 21.20 3.43 12.96
C PRO A 126 21.92 4.45 12.07
N GLU A 127 23.11 4.09 11.57
CA GLU A 127 23.93 4.91 10.68
C GLU A 127 23.29 5.14 9.31
N MET A 128 22.45 4.21 8.84
CA MET A 128 21.69 4.38 7.60
C MET A 128 20.63 5.48 7.76
N GLY A 129 20.08 5.61 8.97
CA GLY A 129 18.97 6.50 9.29
C GLY A 129 17.66 6.09 8.62
N PHE A 130 16.55 6.32 9.29
CA PHE A 130 15.22 6.12 8.76
C PHE A 130 14.63 7.46 8.32
N HIS A 131 14.57 7.71 7.00
CA HIS A 131 14.01 8.94 6.44
C HIS A 131 14.66 10.24 6.95
N GLY A 132 15.99 10.20 7.09
CA GLY A 132 16.80 11.32 7.54
C GLY A 132 16.85 11.49 9.06
N GLU A 133 16.31 10.54 9.82
CA GLU A 133 16.36 10.51 11.28
C GLU A 133 17.09 9.23 11.74
N ALA A 134 18.11 9.35 12.58
CA ALA A 134 18.74 8.19 13.19
C ALA A 134 17.86 7.71 14.35
N LEU A 135 17.21 6.57 14.19
CA LEU A 135 16.44 5.90 15.23
C LEU A 135 17.30 4.86 15.97
N SER A 136 16.95 4.54 17.21
CA SER A 136 17.43 3.30 17.83
C SER A 136 16.82 2.10 17.11
N VAL A 137 17.47 0.92 17.20
CA VAL A 137 16.94 -0.32 16.62
C VAL A 137 15.54 -0.63 17.17
N GLU A 138 15.36 -0.48 18.49
CA GLU A 138 14.07 -0.67 19.15
C GLU A 138 13.01 0.29 18.61
N ASP A 139 13.30 1.60 18.54
CA ASP A 139 12.36 2.60 18.00
C ASP A 139 12.02 2.33 16.53
N PHE A 140 12.99 1.86 15.73
CA PHE A 140 12.77 1.48 14.34
C PHE A 140 11.76 0.34 14.25
N HIS A 141 11.98 -0.78 14.96
CA HIS A 141 11.04 -1.91 14.92
C HIS A 141 9.68 -1.57 15.55
N GLU A 142 9.65 -0.76 16.61
CA GLU A 142 8.40 -0.26 17.19
C GLU A 142 7.61 0.63 16.24
N SER A 143 8.29 1.34 15.33
CA SER A 143 7.63 2.22 14.35
C SER A 143 6.84 1.44 13.30
N MET A 144 7.23 0.22 12.97
CA MET A 144 6.72 -0.51 11.81
C MET A 144 5.50 -1.37 12.14
N ARG A 145 4.47 -1.29 11.30
CA ARG A 145 3.26 -2.12 11.38
C ARG A 145 2.90 -2.68 10.01
N PRO A 146 2.56 -3.98 9.91
CA PRO A 146 2.15 -4.57 8.64
C PRO A 146 0.88 -3.89 8.13
N PHE A 147 0.80 -3.65 6.82
CA PHE A 147 -0.34 -2.95 6.24
C PHE A 147 -0.92 -3.65 5.02
N ASP A 148 -0.18 -3.71 3.92
CA ASP A 148 -0.59 -4.33 2.66
C ASP A 148 0.36 -5.49 2.31
N LEU A 149 -0.06 -6.73 2.59
CA LEU A 149 0.74 -7.95 2.41
C LEU A 149 0.47 -8.59 1.04
N PHE A 150 0.70 -7.84 -0.03
CA PHE A 150 0.26 -8.21 -1.39
C PHE A 150 1.09 -9.33 -2.04
N SER A 151 2.26 -9.69 -1.51
CA SER A 151 3.06 -10.82 -2.00
C SER A 151 3.96 -11.36 -0.90
N ASP A 152 4.55 -12.54 -1.09
CA ASP A 152 5.52 -13.13 -0.15
C ASP A 152 6.94 -12.56 -0.30
N TYR A 153 7.15 -11.71 -1.31
CA TYR A 153 8.44 -11.09 -1.60
C TYR A 153 8.47 -9.60 -1.21
N ARG A 154 7.32 -8.93 -1.34
CA ARG A 154 7.11 -7.49 -1.09
C ARG A 154 5.85 -7.23 -0.30
N ALA A 155 5.92 -6.23 0.55
CA ALA A 155 4.77 -5.73 1.30
C ALA A 155 4.87 -4.21 1.45
N CYS A 156 3.77 -3.59 1.83
CA CYS A 156 3.82 -2.26 2.40
C CYS A 156 3.52 -2.30 3.91
N ILE A 157 4.23 -1.46 4.64
CA ILE A 157 4.05 -1.23 6.08
C ILE A 157 3.53 0.19 6.33
N LEU A 158 2.99 0.40 7.52
CA LEU A 158 2.92 1.73 8.13
C LEU A 158 4.14 1.93 9.01
N ALA A 159 4.90 3.00 8.78
CA ALA A 159 5.91 3.45 9.74
C ALA A 159 5.40 4.68 10.49
N PHE A 160 5.25 4.54 11.79
CA PHE A 160 4.75 5.57 12.70
C PHE A 160 5.90 6.31 13.37
N ARG A 161 5.79 7.64 13.43
CA ARG A 161 6.71 8.43 14.24
C ARG A 161 6.15 8.60 15.64
N GLN A 162 6.83 8.06 16.65
CA GLN A 162 6.37 8.11 18.04
C GLN A 162 4.91 7.64 18.18
N LYS A 163 4.56 6.58 17.45
CA LYS A 163 3.20 6.02 17.35
C LYS A 163 2.16 6.97 16.71
N LYS A 164 2.57 7.95 15.91
CA LYS A 164 1.68 8.92 15.24
C LYS A 164 2.01 9.09 13.76
N ASN A 165 1.08 9.70 13.03
CA ASN A 165 1.25 10.18 11.64
C ASN A 165 1.93 9.15 10.71
N PRO A 166 1.34 7.95 10.54
CA PRO A 166 1.97 6.90 9.76
C PRO A 166 2.16 7.29 8.30
N ALA A 167 3.31 6.90 7.74
CA ALA A 167 3.55 6.88 6.31
C ALA A 167 3.65 5.43 5.81
N VAL A 168 3.34 5.21 4.55
CA VAL A 168 3.41 3.91 3.89
C VAL A 168 4.80 3.72 3.30
N PHE A 169 5.44 2.59 3.61
CA PHE A 169 6.74 2.20 3.07
C PHE A 169 6.66 0.85 2.39
N LEU A 170 7.41 0.68 1.31
CA LEU A 170 7.64 -0.61 0.68
C LEU A 170 8.75 -1.35 1.43
N LEU A 171 8.54 -2.65 1.62
CA LEU A 171 9.58 -3.61 1.92
C LEU A 171 9.75 -4.52 0.71
N ASP A 172 10.99 -4.74 0.27
CA ASP A 172 11.36 -5.57 -0.87
C ASP A 172 12.34 -6.67 -0.46
N ASP A 173 12.63 -7.59 -1.37
CA ASP A 173 13.53 -8.74 -1.19
C ASP A 173 13.24 -9.56 0.07
N HIS A 174 12.08 -10.24 0.04
CA HIS A 174 11.54 -10.97 1.20
C HIS A 174 11.38 -10.07 2.43
N TYR A 175 10.97 -8.83 2.17
CA TYR A 175 10.75 -7.78 3.15
C TYR A 175 12.01 -7.26 3.88
N ALA A 176 13.21 -7.64 3.46
CA ALA A 176 14.45 -7.25 4.11
C ALA A 176 14.90 -5.82 3.75
N ILE A 177 14.59 -5.36 2.53
CA ILE A 177 15.05 -4.08 2.00
C ILE A 177 13.97 -3.01 2.25
N TRP A 178 14.30 -2.00 3.04
CA TRP A 178 13.41 -0.88 3.38
C TRP A 178 14.01 0.49 3.00
N ASP A 179 15.33 0.59 2.93
CA ASP A 179 16.11 1.82 2.77
C ASP A 179 16.02 2.40 1.35
N GLU A 180 15.58 1.59 0.39
CA GLU A 180 15.25 2.04 -0.96
C GLU A 180 13.85 2.70 -1.06
N SER A 181 12.98 2.50 -0.05
CA SER A 181 11.60 2.99 -0.11
C SER A 181 11.49 4.49 0.13
N ARG A 182 10.69 5.17 -0.70
CA ARG A 182 10.32 6.58 -0.57
C ARG A 182 8.90 6.64 -0.03
N GLY A 183 8.79 6.81 1.29
CA GLY A 183 7.51 6.81 1.98
C GLY A 183 6.49 7.79 1.40
N THR A 184 5.22 7.40 1.46
CA THR A 184 4.08 8.18 0.98
C THR A 184 3.00 8.30 2.07
N ASP A 185 2.10 9.26 1.96
CA ASP A 185 0.90 9.29 2.80
C ASP A 185 -0.13 8.23 2.36
N ILE A 186 -1.07 7.93 3.27
CA ILE A 186 -2.12 6.91 3.10
C ILE A 186 -3.01 7.18 1.88
N ARG A 187 -3.40 8.44 1.65
CA ARG A 187 -4.33 8.79 0.57
C ARG A 187 -3.64 8.56 -0.77
N SER A 188 -2.43 9.11 -0.93
CA SER A 188 -1.64 8.92 -2.14
C SER A 188 -1.39 7.43 -2.43
N TYR A 189 -1.15 6.61 -1.40
CA TYR A 189 -1.03 5.16 -1.55
C TYR A 189 -2.32 4.50 -2.06
N LEU A 190 -3.47 4.80 -1.43
CA LEU A 190 -4.75 4.22 -1.81
C LEU A 190 -5.17 4.61 -3.24
N ASP A 191 -4.97 5.87 -3.62
CA ASP A 191 -5.22 6.36 -4.98
C ASP A 191 -4.30 5.66 -6.00
N PHE A 192 -3.04 5.45 -5.64
CA PHE A 192 -2.07 4.75 -6.48
C PHE A 192 -2.46 3.28 -6.73
N ILE A 193 -2.82 2.53 -5.69
CA ILE A 193 -3.19 1.12 -5.86
C ILE A 193 -4.51 0.95 -6.61
N LEU A 194 -5.43 1.92 -6.52
CA LEU A 194 -6.62 1.97 -7.39
C LEU A 194 -6.23 2.19 -8.86
N ALA A 195 -5.38 3.18 -9.13
CA ALA A 195 -4.96 3.51 -10.49
C ALA A 195 -4.19 2.38 -11.17
N THR A 196 -3.38 1.64 -10.40
CA THR A 196 -2.56 0.52 -10.88
C THR A 196 -3.21 -0.84 -10.67
N LYS A 197 -4.46 -0.87 -10.20
CA LYS A 197 -5.21 -2.09 -9.89
C LYS A 197 -4.47 -3.05 -8.96
N GLY A 198 -3.61 -2.53 -8.08
CA GLY A 198 -2.83 -3.34 -7.14
C GLY A 198 -1.67 -4.13 -7.76
N GLN A 199 -1.10 -3.69 -8.89
CA GLN A 199 0.11 -4.31 -9.44
C GLN A 199 1.32 -4.19 -8.48
N SER A 200 2.04 -5.30 -8.27
CA SER A 200 3.20 -5.37 -7.37
C SER A 200 4.37 -4.52 -7.89
N ASP A 201 4.77 -4.72 -9.14
CA ASP A 201 5.90 -3.99 -9.74
C ASP A 201 5.62 -2.51 -9.92
N ALA A 202 4.35 -2.12 -10.15
CA ALA A 202 3.98 -0.72 -10.19
C ALA A 202 4.30 -0.03 -8.85
N ARG A 203 3.97 -0.67 -7.70
CA ARG A 203 4.33 -0.15 -6.38
C ARG A 203 5.84 -0.06 -6.20
N LYS A 204 6.59 -1.10 -6.59
CA LYS A 204 8.07 -1.09 -6.51
C LYS A 204 8.66 0.09 -7.26
N ARG A 205 8.29 0.25 -8.53
CA ARG A 205 8.80 1.35 -9.37
C ARG A 205 8.43 2.72 -8.79
N TRP A 206 7.21 2.86 -8.31
CA TRP A 206 6.73 4.13 -7.76
C TRP A 206 7.42 4.50 -6.44
N LEU A 207 7.54 3.55 -5.51
CA LEU A 207 8.10 3.78 -4.19
C LEU A 207 9.63 3.71 -4.15
N SER A 208 10.31 3.10 -5.13
CA SER A 208 11.78 2.90 -5.10
C SER A 208 12.51 3.63 -6.22
N GLU A 209 12.06 3.49 -7.47
CA GLU A 209 12.85 3.85 -8.67
C GLU A 209 12.64 5.28 -9.16
N TYR A 210 11.38 5.71 -9.31
CA TYR A 210 11.09 7.03 -9.83
C TYR A 210 11.29 8.09 -8.75
N GLY A 211 11.57 9.33 -9.16
CA GLY A 211 11.34 10.52 -8.34
C GLY A 211 9.86 10.66 -7.99
N GLY A 212 9.31 9.69 -7.23
CA GLY A 212 7.91 9.57 -6.86
C GLY A 212 7.39 10.93 -6.39
N TYR A 213 6.13 11.21 -6.72
CA TYR A 213 5.39 12.45 -6.45
C TYR A 213 6.08 13.30 -5.38
N ASP A 214 6.47 14.54 -5.73
CA ASP A 214 7.30 15.59 -5.08
C ASP A 214 7.06 15.89 -3.56
N HIS A 215 6.70 14.88 -2.80
CA HIS A 215 6.24 14.84 -1.43
C HIS A 215 6.90 13.64 -0.73
N ARG A 216 8.24 13.62 -0.72
CA ARG A 216 8.95 12.75 0.22
C ARG A 216 8.43 13.07 1.62
N VAL A 217 7.86 12.09 2.30
CA VAL A 217 7.62 12.24 3.74
C VAL A 217 8.99 12.17 4.40
N SER A 218 9.54 13.33 4.74
CA SER A 218 10.69 13.43 5.64
C SER A 218 10.18 13.60 7.06
N PHE A 219 10.66 12.81 8.01
CA PHE A 219 10.30 13.01 9.42
C PHE A 219 10.86 14.34 9.99
N GLY A 220 11.75 15.03 9.26
CA GLY A 220 12.42 16.27 9.70
C GLY A 220 11.95 17.61 9.11
N GLY A 221 10.88 17.67 8.30
CA GLY A 221 10.46 18.92 7.62
C GLY A 221 9.02 19.33 7.93
N SER A 222 8.81 20.54 8.47
CA SER A 222 7.47 21.12 8.56
C SER A 222 6.84 21.17 7.16
N PHE A 223 5.59 20.70 7.02
CA PHE A 223 4.80 20.79 5.79
C PHE A 223 4.65 22.25 5.33
N GLY A 224 5.61 22.74 4.53
CA GLY A 224 5.50 23.93 3.71
C GLY A 224 4.76 23.56 2.44
N LYS A 225 3.66 24.27 2.15
CA LYS A 225 2.80 24.09 0.98
C LYS A 225 3.63 24.11 -0.31
N ASN A 226 3.87 22.96 -0.93
CA ASN A 226 4.33 22.89 -2.32
C ASN A 226 3.14 22.63 -3.24
N THR A 227 2.75 23.68 -3.94
CA THR A 227 1.81 23.67 -5.07
C THR A 227 2.40 22.81 -6.19
N PRO A 228 1.63 21.92 -6.86
CA PRO A 228 2.16 21.14 -7.96
C PRO A 228 2.50 22.04 -9.14
N SER A 229 3.76 22.04 -9.56
CA SER A 229 4.20 22.54 -10.85
C SER A 229 3.65 21.59 -11.92
N ALA A 230 2.80 22.12 -12.80
CA ALA A 230 2.39 21.44 -14.02
C ALA A 230 3.61 21.02 -14.83
N LEU A 231 3.69 19.73 -15.20
CA LEU A 231 4.42 19.23 -16.35
C LEU A 231 4.19 17.71 -16.49
N ILE A 232 3.22 17.31 -17.31
CA ILE A 232 3.35 16.14 -18.17
C ILE A 232 2.81 16.56 -19.54
N ARG A 233 3.66 16.42 -20.55
CA ARG A 233 3.33 16.54 -21.97
C ARG A 233 2.69 15.24 -22.46
#